data_AF-A0A528B4H0-F1
#
_entry.id   AF-A0A528B4H0-F1
#
_cell.length_a   1.000
_cell.length_b   1.000
_cell.length_c   1.000
_cell.angle_alpha   90.00
_cell.angle_beta   90.00
_cell.angle_gamma   90.00
#
_symmetry.space_group_name_H-M   'P 1'
#
loop_
_entity.id
_entity.type
_entity.pdbx_description
1 polymer ?
#
loop_
_entity_poly.entity_id
_entity_poly.type
_entity_poly.pdbx_seq_one_letter_code
_entity_poly.pdbx_strand_id
1 'polypeptide(L)'
;MAARKPIETAPRDGSKVTVYWKDSDGVMNESIAQYRSLDRLKAAGGDWDENDTGWWAYTDGHTQRKIDPISWRPASGDDDG
;
A
#
# COMPACT_ATOMS: atom_id res chain seq x y z
N MET A 1 7.23 -19.36 0.36
CA MET A 1 6.11 -18.61 -0.27
C MET A 1 5.43 -17.79 0.82
N ALA A 2 5.56 -16.46 0.82
CA ALA A 2 4.88 -15.65 1.81
C ALA A 2 3.35 -15.80 1.62
N ALA A 3 2.67 -16.30 2.64
CA ALA A 3 1.21 -16.38 2.63
C ALA A 3 0.63 -14.95 2.57
N ARG A 4 -0.43 -14.78 1.77
CA ARG A 4 -1.17 -13.52 1.72
C ARG A 4 -1.81 -13.31 3.09
N LYS A 5 -1.55 -12.15 3.69
CA LYS A 5 -2.11 -11.73 4.96
C LYS A 5 -3.23 -10.70 4.73
N PRO A 6 -4.21 -10.60 5.64
CA PRO A 6 -5.24 -9.56 5.55
C PRO A 6 -4.61 -8.18 5.65
N ILE A 7 -5.08 -7.22 4.85
CA ILE A 7 -4.51 -5.86 4.76
C ILE A 7 -4.42 -5.16 6.12
N GLU A 8 -5.30 -5.51 7.05
CA GLU A 8 -5.33 -4.96 8.41
C GLU A 8 -4.03 -5.20 9.18
N THR A 9 -3.33 -6.30 8.86
CA THR A 9 -2.05 -6.70 9.48
C THR A 9 -0.82 -6.15 8.76
N ALA A 10 -1.03 -5.36 7.70
CA ALA A 10 0.07 -4.81 6.92
C ALA A 10 0.80 -3.68 7.66
N PRO A 11 2.12 -3.55 7.45
CA PRO A 11 2.91 -2.50 8.07
C PRO A 11 2.46 -1.12 7.59
N ARG A 12 1.98 -0.30 8.53
CA ARG A 12 1.54 1.09 8.29
C ARG A 12 2.66 2.12 8.50
N ASP A 13 3.88 1.64 8.67
CA ASP A 13 5.07 2.48 8.89
C ASP A 13 5.57 3.15 7.59
N GLY A 14 5.01 2.76 6.44
CA GLY A 14 5.48 3.19 5.13
C GLY A 14 6.47 2.20 4.50
N SER A 15 6.53 0.96 4.98
CA SER A 15 7.22 -0.13 4.27
C SER A 15 6.50 -0.43 2.95
N LYS A 16 7.28 -0.75 1.91
CA LYS A 16 6.73 -1.19 0.62
C LYS A 16 6.31 -2.65 0.74
N VAL A 17 5.04 -2.93 0.45
CA VAL A 17 4.52 -4.29 0.45
C VAL A 17 3.79 -4.57 -0.86
N THR A 18 3.75 -5.84 -1.25
CA THR A 18 2.91 -6.25 -2.37
C THR A 18 1.48 -6.37 -1.88
N VAL A 19 0.55 -5.68 -2.53
CA VAL A 19 -0.87 -5.71 -2.19
C VAL A 19 -1.69 -6.25 -3.34
N TYR A 20 -2.82 -6.85 -2.96
CA TYR A 20 -3.82 -7.40 -3.85
C TYR A 20 -5.07 -6.56 -3.72
N TRP A 21 -5.45 -5.91 -4.80
CA TRP A 21 -6.59 -5.02 -4.83
C TRP A 21 -7.45 -5.36 -6.05
N LYS A 22 -8.74 -5.07 -5.92
CA LYS A 22 -9.71 -5.29 -6.97
C LYS A 22 -10.00 -3.95 -7.60
N ASP A 23 -9.75 -3.81 -8.90
CA ASP A 23 -10.13 -2.60 -9.62
C ASP A 23 -11.66 -2.55 -9.81
N SER A 24 -12.19 -1.43 -10.28
CA SER A 24 -13.62 -1.22 -10.56
C SER A 24 -14.19 -2.24 -11.55
N ASP A 25 -13.36 -2.77 -12.45
CA ASP A 25 -13.72 -3.85 -13.37
C ASP A 25 -13.81 -5.24 -12.71
N GLY A 26 -13.53 -5.34 -11.40
CA GLY A 26 -13.54 -6.60 -10.67
C GLY A 26 -12.27 -7.45 -10.87
N VAL A 27 -11.27 -6.92 -11.58
CA VAL A 27 -10.00 -7.60 -11.85
C VAL A 27 -9.08 -7.51 -10.63
N MET A 28 -8.52 -8.65 -10.22
CA MET A 28 -7.50 -8.70 -9.18
C MET A 28 -6.14 -8.29 -9.74
N ASN A 29 -5.62 -7.18 -9.24
CA ASN A 29 -4.31 -6.66 -9.58
C ASN A 29 -3.36 -6.86 -8.41
N GLU A 30 -2.10 -7.17 -8.75
CA GLU A 30 -0.98 -7.21 -7.80
C GLU A 30 -0.15 -5.95 -8.01
N SER A 31 0.12 -5.18 -6.95
CA SER A 31 0.92 -3.96 -7.05
C SER A 31 1.74 -3.73 -5.79
N ILE A 32 2.87 -3.03 -5.91
CA ILE A 32 3.65 -2.61 -4.73
C ILE A 32 3.05 -1.31 -4.20
N ALA A 33 2.52 -1.37 -2.98
CA ALA A 33 1.93 -0.24 -2.29
C ALA A 33 2.70 0.13 -1.02
N GLN A 34 2.51 1.37 -0.61
CA GLN A 34 3.03 1.94 0.63
C GLN A 34 1.87 2.57 1.39
N TYR A 35 1.77 2.28 2.68
CA TYR A 35 0.81 2.96 3.54
C TYR A 35 1.31 4.37 3.86
N ARG A 36 0.44 5.35 3.69
CA ARG A 36 0.68 6.73 4.09
C ARG A 36 -0.17 7.04 5.31
N SER A 37 0.50 7.29 6.42
CA SER A 37 -0.11 7.72 7.68
C SER A 37 -0.23 9.24 7.69
N LEU A 38 -1.36 9.77 8.18
CA LEU A 38 -1.59 11.21 8.30
C LEU A 38 -0.47 11.93 9.04
N ASP A 39 0.04 11.32 10.12
CA ASP A 39 1.15 11.85 10.91
C ASP A 39 2.39 12.15 10.05
N ARG A 40 2.79 11.18 9.21
CA ARG A 40 3.94 11.30 8.32
C ARG A 40 3.71 12.33 7.22
N LEU A 41 2.48 12.42 6.72
CA LEU A 41 2.09 13.41 5.71
C LEU A 41 2.13 14.82 6.29
N LYS A 42 1.56 15.03 7.49
CA LYS A 42 1.65 16.30 8.21
C LYS A 42 3.10 16.67 8.52
N ALA A 43 3.93 15.70 8.89
CA ALA A 43 5.36 15.91 9.14
C ALA A 43 6.14 16.32 7.87
N ALA A 44 5.73 15.88 6.68
CA ALA A 44 6.36 16.27 5.41
C ALA A 44 6.09 17.74 5.03
N GLY A 45 5.09 18.37 5.65
CA GLY A 45 4.66 19.74 5.32
C GLY A 45 3.84 19.76 4.03
N GLY A 46 2.56 20.08 4.15
CA GLY A 46 1.61 20.15 3.04
C GLY A 46 0.17 20.18 3.52
N ASP A 47 -0.75 20.43 2.60
CA ASP A 47 -2.20 20.41 2.82
C ASP A 47 -2.70 18.96 2.71
N TRP A 48 -2.30 18.13 3.68
CA TRP A 48 -2.63 16.70 3.72
C TRP A 48 -3.78 16.42 4.67
N ASP A 49 -4.78 15.68 4.21
CA ASP A 49 -5.98 15.34 4.96
C ASP A 49 -6.11 13.84 5.24
N GLU A 50 -7.13 13.46 6.03
CA GLU A 50 -7.49 12.06 6.28
C GLU A 50 -7.80 11.30 4.97
N ASN A 51 -8.23 12.02 3.92
CA ASN A 51 -8.44 11.45 2.59
C ASN A 51 -7.14 10.96 1.93
N ASP A 52 -5.98 11.55 2.27
CA ASP A 52 -4.68 11.11 1.77
C ASP A 52 -4.13 9.91 2.54
N THR A 53 -4.73 9.58 3.69
CA THR A 53 -4.34 8.42 4.49
C THR A 53 -4.85 7.14 3.84
N GLY A 54 -3.95 6.16 3.68
CA GLY A 54 -4.30 4.85 3.11
C GLY A 54 -3.18 4.22 2.30
N TRP A 55 -3.53 3.23 1.50
CA TRP A 55 -2.60 2.51 0.64
C TRP A 55 -2.43 3.21 -0.70
N TRP A 56 -1.19 3.55 -1.02
CA TRP A 56 -0.84 4.18 -2.29
C TRP A 56 0.06 3.26 -3.10
N ALA A 57 -0.33 2.96 -4.33
CA ALA A 57 0.45 2.15 -5.26
C ALA A 57 0.75 2.94 -6.53
N TYR A 58 1.88 2.61 -7.16
CA TYR A 58 2.17 3.10 -8.50
C TYR A 58 1.35 2.31 -9.52
N THR A 59 0.39 2.96 -10.18
CA THR A 59 -0.39 2.31 -11.24
C THR A 59 0.30 2.42 -12.60
N ASP A 60 1.14 3.44 -12.80
CA ASP A 60 1.80 3.71 -14.08
C ASP A 60 3.31 4.02 -13.94
N GLY A 61 3.98 3.44 -12.94
CA GLY A 61 5.42 3.65 -12.68
C GLY A 61 5.84 5.07 -12.22
N HIS A 62 5.07 6.09 -12.58
CA HIS A 62 5.27 7.49 -12.21
C HIS A 62 4.08 8.05 -11.42
N THR A 63 2.88 7.55 -11.69
CA THR A 63 1.65 7.99 -11.02
C THR A 63 1.31 7.07 -9.85
N GLN A 64 1.24 7.65 -8.64
CA GLN A 64 0.69 6.97 -7.47
C GLN A 64 -0.81 7.24 -7.38
N ARG A 65 -1.58 6.18 -7.09
CA ARG A 65 -3.01 6.28 -6.80
C ARG A 65 -3.31 5.61 -5.47
N LYS A 66 -4.24 6.20 -4.73
CA LYS A 66 -4.84 5.55 -3.57
C LYS A 66 -5.63 4.34 -4.06
N ILE A 67 -5.38 3.20 -3.46
CA ILE A 67 -6.06 1.94 -3.74
C ILE A 67 -6.62 1.37 -2.44
N ASP A 68 -7.62 0.50 -2.57
CA ASP A 68 -8.20 -0.22 -1.44
C ASP A 68 -7.87 -1.72 -1.56
N PRO A 69 -6.69 -2.13 -1.06
CA PRO A 69 -6.26 -3.51 -1.12
C PRO A 69 -6.99 -4.37 -0.09
N ILE A 70 -7.30 -5.59 -0.49
CA ILE A 70 -8.00 -6.59 0.31
C ILE A 70 -6.99 -7.44 1.10
N SER A 71 -5.81 -7.67 0.53
CA SER A 71 -4.76 -8.49 1.12
C SER A 71 -3.39 -7.97 0.76
N TRP A 72 -2.38 -8.37 1.52
CA TRP A 72 -0.99 -8.01 1.27
C TRP A 72 -0.08 -9.21 1.44
N ARG A 73 1.14 -9.08 0.95
CA ARG A 73 2.26 -9.94 1.27
C ARG A 73 3.53 -9.08 1.39
N PRO A 74 4.51 -9.50 2.20
CA PRO A 74 5.83 -8.87 2.17
C PRO A 74 6.38 -8.90 0.73
N ALA A 75 6.94 -7.78 0.28
CA ALA A 75 7.68 -7.76 -0.97
C ALA A 75 8.88 -8.69 -0.76
N SER A 76 8.90 -9.83 -1.46
CA SER A 76 9.92 -10.87 -1.36
C SER A 76 11.31 -10.22 -1.30
N GLY A 77 11.95 -10.21 -0.13
CA GLY A 77 13.18 -9.45 0.10
C GLY A 77 13.54 -9.19 1.56
N ASP A 78 12.62 -9.39 2.51
CA ASP A 78 12.87 -9.21 3.96
C ASP A 78 12.54 -10.51 4.73
N ASP A 79 13.07 -11.63 4.25
CA ASP A 79 13.11 -12.93 4.94
C ASP A 79 14.44 -13.63 4.60
N ASP A 80 15.54 -12.86 4.60
CA ASP A 80 16.89 -13.43 4.73
C ASP A 80 17.27 -13.24 6.20
N GLY A 81 16.93 -14.25 7.00
CA GLY A 81 17.27 -14.35 8.43
C GLY A 81 18.67 -14.88 8.67
#